data_AF-A0AAD4ZBT2-F1
#
_entry.id   AF-A0AAD4ZBT2-F1
#
_cell.length_a   1.000
_cell.length_b   1.000
_cell.length_c   1.000
_cell.angle_alpha   90.00
_cell.angle_beta   90.00
_cell.angle_gamma   90.00
#
_symmetry.space_group_name_H-M   'P 1'
#
loop_
_entity.id
_entity.type
_entity.pdbx_description
1 polymer ?
#
loop_
_entity_poly.entity_id
_entity_poly.type
_entity_poly.pdbx_seq_one_letter_code
_entity_poly.pdbx_strand_id
1 'polypeptide(L)'
;MSLDFLCKDGRLLEARNLVKKAMAFELKPRNLVLYEIAYGYCEKKDFDDLLSFYAEIKCSPDVLAGNRIMHSQCSNFGTGKAELFLRELEHLGFNPDEITFGIMIGWSCRERKLKNAFIYLAQMLSRQLKPHNCTYNALISAVFMGDMWKHAQEIFDEMVDRGTIPDLSTFRILLAGYCKARQFDEAKRIVFDMASRGLIQNSTTEDSLSKAFIILGFNPLSVRLKRDNDLGFSSTEFYDNLGNGLYLDTDLDEYEKRVTWILEDCMVPDYNSLMMKECTLGNLKGALMLVDEMVRWGARLVIFYLLCLNERVLCIPFTY
;
A
#
# COMPACT_ATOMS: atom_id res chain seq x y z
N MET A 1 1.36 -14.36 -35.61
CA MET A 1 2.09 -13.91 -34.41
C MET A 1 1.20 -12.90 -33.70
N SER A 2 0.76 -13.15 -32.47
CA SER A 2 -0.15 -12.25 -31.76
C SER A 2 0.58 -11.01 -31.24
N LEU A 3 -0.09 -9.85 -31.17
CA LEU A 3 0.51 -8.62 -30.61
C LEU A 3 1.00 -8.82 -29.18
N ASP A 4 0.25 -9.59 -28.39
CA ASP A 4 0.60 -9.94 -27.01
C ASP A 4 1.95 -10.66 -26.91
N PHE A 5 2.34 -11.41 -27.94
CA PHE A 5 3.64 -12.08 -27.99
C PHE A 5 4.78 -11.09 -28.26
N LEU A 6 4.57 -10.10 -29.15
CA LEU A 6 5.58 -9.10 -29.48
C LEU A 6 5.90 -8.17 -28.31
N CYS A 7 4.89 -7.79 -27.51
CA CYS A 7 5.11 -7.00 -26.31
C CYS A 7 5.90 -7.78 -25.25
N LYS A 8 5.61 -9.07 -25.09
CA LYS A 8 6.31 -9.95 -24.14
C LYS A 8 7.76 -10.25 -24.54
N ASP A 9 8.06 -10.25 -25.83
CA ASP A 9 9.41 -10.49 -26.38
C ASP A 9 10.28 -9.22 -26.48
N GLY A 10 9.83 -8.10 -25.91
CA GLY A 10 10.58 -6.83 -25.90
C GLY A 10 10.59 -6.08 -27.23
N ARG A 11 9.83 -6.53 -28.23
CA ARG A 11 9.69 -5.92 -29.57
C ARG A 11 8.69 -4.76 -29.56
N LEU A 12 8.83 -3.86 -28.58
CA LEU A 12 7.93 -2.73 -28.31
C LEU A 12 7.69 -1.84 -29.55
N LEU A 13 8.74 -1.57 -30.33
CA LEU A 13 8.66 -0.75 -31.54
C LEU A 13 7.77 -1.40 -32.61
N GLU A 14 7.83 -2.72 -32.74
CA GLU A 14 7.00 -3.44 -33.70
C GLU A 14 5.54 -3.50 -33.27
N ALA A 15 5.29 -3.77 -31.98
CA ALA A 15 3.95 -3.70 -31.41
C ALA A 15 3.33 -2.31 -31.61
N ARG A 16 4.09 -1.24 -31.33
CA ARG A 16 3.68 0.15 -31.59
C ARG A 16 3.35 0.38 -33.05
N ASN A 17 4.21 -0.03 -33.97
CA ASN A 17 3.99 0.15 -35.41
C ASN A 17 2.76 -0.61 -35.91
N LEU A 18 2.47 -1.80 -35.37
CA LEU A 18 1.27 -2.56 -35.69
C LEU A 18 0.00 -1.88 -35.15
N VAL A 19 0.03 -1.34 -33.93
CA VAL A 19 -1.10 -0.56 -33.39
C VAL A 19 -1.36 0.68 -34.25
N LYS A 20 -0.32 1.43 -34.62
CA LYS A 20 -0.45 2.59 -35.52
C LYS A 20 -1.10 2.21 -36.86
N LYS A 21 -0.67 1.11 -37.46
CA LYS A 21 -1.28 0.59 -38.70
C LYS A 21 -2.74 0.19 -38.49
N ALA A 22 -3.06 -0.50 -37.40
CA ALA A 22 -4.44 -0.90 -37.09
C ALA A 22 -5.35 0.33 -36.93
N MET A 23 -4.88 1.37 -36.23
CA MET A 23 -5.60 2.64 -36.07
C MET A 23 -5.85 3.36 -37.41
N ALA A 24 -4.92 3.27 -38.37
CA ALA A 24 -5.10 3.82 -39.71
C ALA A 24 -6.20 3.10 -40.52
N PHE A 25 -6.55 1.87 -40.14
CA PHE A 25 -7.70 1.12 -40.67
C PHE A 25 -8.94 1.23 -39.76
N GLU A 26 -8.98 2.21 -38.85
CA GLU A 26 -10.07 2.45 -37.89
C GLU A 26 -10.36 1.26 -36.96
N LEU A 27 -9.39 0.36 -36.78
CA LEU A 27 -9.50 -0.77 -35.87
C LEU A 27 -9.09 -0.34 -34.46
N LYS A 28 -10.03 -0.38 -33.50
CA LYS A 28 -9.75 -0.09 -32.10
C LYS A 28 -8.90 -1.21 -31.46
N PRO A 29 -7.71 -0.92 -30.92
CA PRO A 29 -6.88 -1.90 -30.23
C PRO A 29 -7.57 -2.40 -28.96
N ARG A 30 -7.29 -3.65 -28.59
CA ARG A 30 -7.73 -4.18 -27.30
C ARG A 30 -6.97 -3.48 -26.17
N ASN A 31 -7.65 -3.23 -25.05
CA ASN A 31 -7.03 -2.65 -23.87
C ASN A 31 -5.79 -3.41 -23.40
N LEU A 32 -5.82 -4.75 -23.43
CA LEU A 32 -4.68 -5.60 -23.07
C LEU A 32 -3.43 -5.27 -23.89
N VAL A 33 -3.60 -5.02 -25.20
CA VAL A 33 -2.47 -4.66 -26.08
C VAL A 33 -1.88 -3.31 -25.67
N LEU A 34 -2.74 -2.31 -25.41
CA LEU A 34 -2.28 -0.99 -24.99
C LEU A 34 -1.63 -1.03 -23.61
N TYR A 35 -2.14 -1.85 -22.70
CA TYR A 35 -1.56 -2.11 -21.39
C TYR A 35 -0.14 -2.71 -21.51
N GLU A 36 0.06 -3.73 -22.35
CA GLU A 36 1.37 -4.36 -22.54
C GLU A 36 2.40 -3.39 -23.18
N ILE A 37 1.95 -2.50 -24.08
CA ILE A 37 2.79 -1.43 -24.62
C ILE A 37 3.18 -0.43 -23.50
N ALA A 38 2.20 0.06 -22.74
CA ALA A 38 2.45 0.95 -21.61
C ALA A 38 3.39 0.32 -20.57
N TYR A 39 3.21 -0.97 -20.29
CA TYR A 39 4.09 -1.75 -19.43
C TYR A 39 5.52 -1.74 -19.96
N GLY A 40 5.72 -2.04 -21.26
CA GLY A 40 7.04 -2.03 -21.89
C GLY A 40 7.73 -0.66 -21.82
N TYR A 41 6.98 0.43 -21.98
CA TYR A 41 7.50 1.79 -21.79
C TYR A 41 7.84 2.11 -20.33
N CYS A 42 7.01 1.67 -19.37
CA CYS A 42 7.29 1.81 -17.94
C CYS A 42 8.61 1.12 -17.55
N GLU A 43 8.90 -0.05 -18.10
CA GLU A 43 10.15 -0.79 -17.86
C GLU A 43 11.37 -0.05 -18.43
N LYS A 44 11.22 0.56 -19.61
CA LYS A 44 12.26 1.39 -20.24
C LYS A 44 12.39 2.78 -19.63
N LYS A 45 11.41 3.19 -18.83
CA LYS A 45 11.29 4.54 -18.24
C LYS A 45 11.25 5.65 -19.30
N ASP A 46 10.73 5.33 -20.49
CA ASP A 46 10.64 6.25 -21.62
C ASP A 46 9.20 6.76 -21.75
N PHE A 47 8.87 7.70 -20.86
CA PHE A 47 7.50 8.16 -20.70
C PHE A 47 7.11 9.28 -21.67
N ASP A 48 8.08 10.04 -22.16
CA ASP A 48 7.84 11.07 -23.18
C ASP A 48 7.43 10.41 -24.51
N ASP A 49 8.09 9.30 -24.89
CA ASP A 49 7.71 8.53 -26.07
C ASP A 49 6.37 7.78 -25.85
N LEU A 50 6.07 7.38 -24.62
CA LEU A 50 4.75 6.82 -24.26
C LEU A 50 3.62 7.83 -24.43
N LEU A 51 3.80 9.08 -23.97
CA LEU A 51 2.82 10.15 -24.19
C LEU A 51 2.66 10.44 -25.68
N SER A 52 3.78 10.54 -26.40
CA SER A 52 3.78 10.73 -27.85
C SER A 52 3.02 9.61 -28.55
N PHE A 53 3.20 8.36 -28.12
CA PHE A 53 2.45 7.23 -28.64
C PHE A 53 0.94 7.39 -28.44
N TYR A 54 0.47 7.68 -27.23
CA TYR A 54 -0.96 7.87 -26.95
C TYR A 54 -1.56 9.07 -27.70
N ALA A 55 -0.79 10.15 -27.84
CA ALA A 55 -1.18 11.32 -28.63
C ALA A 55 -1.33 10.98 -30.13
N GLU A 56 -0.38 10.24 -30.70
CA GLU A 56 -0.41 9.81 -32.11
C GLU A 56 -1.62 8.91 -32.42
N ILE A 57 -1.93 7.97 -31.53
CA ILE A 57 -3.09 7.08 -31.69
C ILE A 57 -4.40 7.72 -31.22
N LYS A 58 -4.36 8.97 -30.71
CA LYS A 58 -5.52 9.73 -30.21
C LYS A 58 -6.40 8.90 -29.26
N CYS A 59 -5.77 8.19 -28.34
CA CYS A 59 -6.43 7.32 -27.39
C CYS A 59 -5.77 7.48 -26.02
N SER A 60 -6.56 7.40 -24.95
CA SER A 60 -6.03 7.37 -23.58
C SER A 60 -5.69 5.94 -23.16
N PRO A 61 -4.78 5.76 -22.18
CA PRO A 61 -4.73 4.50 -21.45
C PRO A 61 -6.09 4.22 -20.78
N ASP A 62 -6.37 2.94 -20.54
CA ASP A 62 -7.44 2.57 -19.60
C ASP A 62 -6.94 2.66 -18.16
N VAL A 63 -7.82 2.44 -17.19
CA VAL A 63 -7.52 2.61 -15.76
C VAL A 63 -6.34 1.76 -15.30
N LEU A 64 -6.26 0.49 -15.74
CA LEU A 64 -5.15 -0.39 -15.36
C LEU A 64 -3.81 0.09 -15.94
N ALA A 65 -3.79 0.46 -17.22
CA ALA A 65 -2.58 0.99 -17.85
C ALA A 65 -2.19 2.33 -17.21
N GLY A 66 -3.16 3.22 -16.96
CA GLY A 66 -2.95 4.51 -16.30
C GLY A 66 -2.38 4.35 -14.91
N ASN A 67 -2.96 3.49 -14.07
CA ASN A 67 -2.45 3.21 -12.72
C ASN A 67 -1.04 2.63 -12.74
N ARG A 68 -0.72 1.72 -13.68
CA ARG A 68 0.65 1.24 -13.88
C ARG A 68 1.61 2.35 -14.25
N ILE A 69 1.23 3.21 -15.19
CA ILE A 69 2.05 4.36 -15.62
C ILE A 69 2.30 5.29 -14.43
N MET A 70 1.26 5.62 -13.68
CA MET A 70 1.33 6.52 -12.53
C MET A 70 2.17 5.94 -11.39
N HIS A 71 2.03 4.64 -11.09
CA HIS A 71 2.89 3.94 -10.14
C HIS A 71 4.36 3.99 -10.57
N SER A 72 4.62 3.74 -11.86
CA SER A 72 5.98 3.76 -12.41
C SER A 72 6.57 5.18 -12.38
N GLN A 73 5.78 6.21 -12.72
CA GLN A 73 6.18 7.62 -12.64
C GLN A 73 6.57 8.01 -11.21
N CYS A 74 5.71 7.73 -10.22
CA CYS A 74 5.99 8.02 -8.82
C CYS A 74 7.25 7.29 -8.32
N SER A 75 7.36 5.99 -8.59
CA SER A 75 8.49 5.19 -8.10
C SER A 75 9.84 5.60 -8.71
N ASN A 76 9.86 6.10 -9.95
CA ASN A 76 11.10 6.47 -10.63
C ASN A 76 11.48 7.95 -10.48
N PHE A 77 10.49 8.85 -10.38
CA PHE A 77 10.70 10.28 -10.51
C PHE A 77 10.02 11.13 -9.45
N GLY A 78 9.26 10.49 -8.55
CA GLY A 78 8.53 11.09 -7.46
C GLY A 78 7.23 11.77 -7.85
N THR A 79 6.41 12.09 -6.85
CA THR A 79 5.01 12.51 -7.07
C THR A 79 4.85 13.85 -7.78
N GLY A 80 5.83 14.76 -7.69
CA GLY A 80 5.78 16.04 -8.39
C GLY A 80 5.86 15.92 -9.91
N LYS A 81 6.73 15.04 -10.43
CA LYS A 81 6.80 14.75 -11.88
C LYS A 81 5.61 13.91 -12.34
N ALA A 82 5.19 12.95 -11.50
CA ALA A 82 3.99 12.17 -11.76
C ALA A 82 2.75 13.06 -11.92
N GLU A 83 2.58 14.11 -11.09
CA GLU A 83 1.44 15.03 -11.21
C GLU A 83 1.40 15.75 -12.56
N LEU A 84 2.55 16.22 -13.06
CA LEU A 84 2.62 16.83 -14.39
C LEU A 84 2.23 15.81 -15.47
N PHE A 85 2.73 14.58 -15.35
CA PHE A 85 2.40 13.50 -16.28
C PHE A 85 0.92 13.12 -16.24
N LEU A 86 0.30 13.10 -15.06
CA LEU A 86 -1.13 12.84 -14.89
C LEU A 86 -1.96 13.86 -15.64
N ARG A 87 -1.59 15.15 -15.56
CA ARG A 87 -2.28 16.21 -16.30
C ARG A 87 -2.19 15.98 -17.80
N GLU A 88 -1.03 15.60 -18.34
CA GLU A 88 -0.90 15.27 -19.76
C GLU A 88 -1.80 14.08 -20.16
N LEU A 89 -1.86 13.03 -19.34
CA LEU A 89 -2.78 11.92 -19.57
C LEU A 89 -4.26 12.35 -19.54
N GLU A 90 -4.64 13.24 -18.61
CA GLU A 90 -5.98 13.80 -18.54
C GLU A 90 -6.35 14.60 -19.80
N HIS A 91 -5.40 15.37 -20.37
CA HIS A 91 -5.61 16.07 -21.65
C HIS A 91 -5.80 15.10 -22.82
N LEU A 92 -5.23 13.89 -22.73
CA LEU A 92 -5.44 12.79 -23.69
C LEU A 92 -6.74 12.01 -23.44
N GLY A 93 -7.51 12.37 -22.41
CA GLY A 93 -8.80 11.77 -22.06
C GLY A 93 -8.75 10.65 -21.02
N PHE A 94 -7.61 10.45 -20.35
CA PHE A 94 -7.55 9.56 -19.19
C PHE A 94 -8.36 10.13 -18.03
N ASN A 95 -9.15 9.28 -17.37
CA ASN A 95 -9.93 9.66 -16.19
C ASN A 95 -9.35 8.96 -14.96
N PRO A 96 -8.60 9.67 -14.10
CA PRO A 96 -8.03 9.10 -12.89
C PRO A 96 -9.10 8.60 -11.94
N ASP A 97 -8.89 7.42 -11.35
CA ASP A 97 -9.80 6.77 -10.42
C ASP A 97 -9.30 6.88 -8.97
N GLU A 98 -10.02 6.25 -8.04
CA GLU A 98 -9.66 6.19 -6.63
C GLU A 98 -8.28 5.58 -6.38
N ILE A 99 -7.87 4.63 -7.22
CA ILE A 99 -6.57 3.97 -7.12
C ILE A 99 -5.47 4.86 -7.69
N THR A 100 -5.71 5.61 -8.78
CA THR A 100 -4.75 6.58 -9.31
C THR A 100 -4.35 7.60 -8.23
N PHE A 101 -5.35 8.17 -7.54
CA PHE A 101 -5.08 9.10 -6.44
C PHE A 101 -4.49 8.38 -5.23
N GLY A 102 -4.93 7.17 -4.91
CA GLY A 102 -4.34 6.32 -3.87
C GLY A 102 -2.83 6.11 -4.09
N ILE A 103 -2.39 5.86 -5.32
CA ILE A 103 -0.98 5.73 -5.70
C ILE A 103 -0.24 7.04 -5.42
N MET A 104 -0.77 8.18 -5.87
CA MET A 104 -0.16 9.50 -5.64
C MET A 104 -0.04 9.84 -4.15
N ILE A 105 -1.06 9.48 -3.36
CA ILE A 105 -1.10 9.67 -1.90
C ILE A 105 -0.06 8.77 -1.22
N GLY A 106 -0.07 7.46 -1.51
CA GLY A 106 0.85 6.50 -0.92
C GLY A 106 2.33 6.86 -1.17
N TRP A 107 2.67 7.21 -2.40
CA TRP A 107 4.03 7.68 -2.72
C TRP A 107 4.37 9.02 -2.08
N SER A 108 3.43 9.97 -1.99
CA SER A 108 3.67 11.24 -1.28
C SER A 108 3.92 11.01 0.21
N CYS A 109 3.19 10.10 0.83
CA CYS A 109 3.42 9.65 2.20
C CYS A 109 4.82 9.06 2.37
N ARG A 110 5.22 8.15 1.47
CA ARG A 110 6.56 7.54 1.48
C ARG A 110 7.69 8.55 1.29
N GLU A 111 7.46 9.59 0.49
CA GLU A 111 8.38 10.72 0.30
C GLU A 111 8.36 11.74 1.47
N ARG A 112 7.58 11.49 2.52
CA ARG A 112 7.35 12.41 3.65
C ARG A 112 6.77 13.77 3.23
N LYS A 113 6.07 13.82 2.09
CA LYS A 113 5.39 15.01 1.56
C LYS A 113 3.91 15.00 1.94
N LEU A 114 3.63 15.00 3.25
CA LEU A 114 2.27 14.86 3.77
C LEU A 114 1.30 15.94 3.25
N LYS A 115 1.80 17.17 3.05
CA LYS A 115 1.01 18.26 2.44
C LYS A 115 0.49 17.88 1.03
N ASN A 116 1.34 17.26 0.21
CA ASN A 116 0.94 16.82 -1.13
C ASN A 116 -0.07 15.67 -1.05
N ALA A 117 0.12 14.74 -0.11
CA ALA A 117 -0.82 13.65 0.13
C ALA A 117 -2.24 14.18 0.44
N PHE A 118 -2.37 15.18 1.32
CA PHE A 118 -3.66 15.81 1.61
C PHE A 118 -4.23 16.63 0.44
N ILE A 119 -3.38 17.26 -0.39
CA ILE A 119 -3.83 17.91 -1.62
C ILE A 119 -4.44 16.88 -2.58
N TYR A 120 -3.80 15.72 -2.77
CA TYR A 120 -4.33 14.66 -3.62
C TYR A 120 -5.61 14.04 -3.04
N LEU A 121 -5.71 13.88 -1.71
CA LEU A 121 -6.96 13.48 -1.05
C LEU A 121 -8.08 14.49 -1.34
N ALA A 122 -7.83 15.78 -1.18
CA ALA A 122 -8.83 16.82 -1.46
C ALA A 122 -9.28 16.83 -2.93
N GLN A 123 -8.35 16.63 -3.88
CA GLN A 123 -8.67 16.50 -5.31
C GLN A 123 -9.52 15.25 -5.59
N MET A 124 -9.19 14.13 -4.96
CA MET A 124 -9.94 12.89 -5.08
C MET A 124 -11.39 13.05 -4.57
N LEU A 125 -11.54 13.66 -3.40
CA LEU A 125 -12.84 13.92 -2.79
C LEU A 125 -13.68 14.93 -3.59
N SER A 126 -13.06 15.97 -4.16
CA SER A 126 -13.78 16.95 -4.99
C SER A 126 -14.33 16.34 -6.29
N ARG A 127 -13.76 15.23 -6.75
CA ARG A 127 -14.24 14.40 -7.86
C ARG A 127 -15.26 13.34 -7.45
N GLN A 128 -15.73 13.37 -6.20
CA GLN A 128 -16.64 12.37 -5.62
C GLN A 128 -16.10 10.93 -5.64
N LEU A 129 -14.77 10.76 -5.69
CA LEU A 129 -14.14 9.44 -5.59
C LEU A 129 -14.01 9.05 -4.12
N LYS A 130 -14.29 7.78 -3.79
CA LYS A 130 -14.24 7.26 -2.42
C LYS A 130 -12.84 6.73 -2.10
N PRO A 131 -12.13 7.26 -1.08
CA PRO A 131 -10.80 6.76 -0.74
C PRO A 131 -10.81 5.30 -0.32
N HIS A 132 -9.93 4.52 -0.93
CA HIS A 132 -9.72 3.11 -0.62
C HIS A 132 -9.12 2.94 0.79
N ASN A 133 -9.27 1.76 1.39
CA ASN A 133 -8.69 1.45 2.70
C ASN A 133 -7.16 1.70 2.71
N CYS A 134 -6.44 1.26 1.67
CA CYS A 134 -5.00 1.49 1.52
C CYS A 134 -4.63 2.99 1.51
N THR A 135 -5.47 3.84 0.93
CA THR A 135 -5.25 5.30 0.89
C THR A 135 -5.27 5.89 2.30
N TYR A 136 -6.26 5.51 3.13
CA TYR A 136 -6.31 5.93 4.53
C TYR A 136 -5.17 5.36 5.35
N ASN A 137 -4.86 4.07 5.17
CA ASN A 137 -3.75 3.42 5.85
C ASN A 137 -2.43 4.15 5.60
N ALA A 138 -2.17 4.59 4.37
CA ALA A 138 -0.98 5.37 4.03
C ALA A 138 -0.95 6.73 4.74
N LEU A 139 -2.09 7.43 4.83
CA LEU A 139 -2.20 8.73 5.53
C LEU A 139 -2.02 8.59 7.03
N ILE A 140 -2.70 7.61 7.66
CA ILE A 140 -2.58 7.29 9.09
C ILE A 140 -1.13 6.96 9.42
N SER A 141 -0.49 6.11 8.61
CA SER A 141 0.91 5.78 8.80
C SER A 141 1.84 7.00 8.70
N ALA A 142 1.60 7.87 7.71
CA ALA A 142 2.44 9.03 7.49
C ALA A 142 2.34 10.07 8.60
N VAL A 143 1.17 10.24 9.23
CA VAL A 143 1.07 11.10 10.43
C VAL A 143 1.82 10.53 11.62
N PHE A 144 1.82 9.20 11.82
CA PHE A 144 2.65 8.58 12.86
C PHE A 144 4.14 8.73 12.56
N MET A 145 4.55 8.54 11.31
CA MET A 145 5.94 8.73 10.89
C MET A 145 6.42 10.19 10.94
N GLY A 146 5.49 11.14 10.97
CA GLY A 146 5.76 12.56 11.20
C GLY A 146 5.57 13.01 12.64
N ASP A 147 5.51 12.09 13.61
CA ASP A 147 5.32 12.36 15.05
C ASP A 147 4.03 13.14 15.39
N MET A 148 3.03 13.08 14.49
CA MET A 148 1.74 13.77 14.60
C MET A 148 0.63 12.82 15.06
N TRP A 149 0.93 11.90 15.98
CA TRP A 149 0.03 10.83 16.42
C TRP A 149 -1.38 11.29 16.83
N LYS A 150 -1.52 12.52 17.32
CA LYS A 150 -2.82 13.11 17.69
C LYS A 150 -3.81 13.22 16.52
N HIS A 151 -3.31 13.37 15.29
CA HIS A 151 -4.13 13.47 14.08
C HIS A 151 -4.50 12.09 13.50
N ALA A 152 -3.89 11.00 13.99
CA ALA A 152 -4.18 9.66 13.47
C ALA A 152 -5.64 9.24 13.71
N GLN A 153 -6.19 9.61 14.87
CA GLN A 153 -7.59 9.32 15.20
C GLN A 153 -8.54 10.10 14.27
N GLU A 154 -8.24 11.36 13.94
CA GLU A 154 -9.08 12.18 13.06
C GLU A 154 -9.20 11.56 11.66
N ILE A 155 -8.08 11.05 11.10
CA ILE A 155 -8.08 10.38 9.80
C ILE A 155 -8.83 9.03 9.86
N PHE A 156 -8.69 8.30 10.97
CA PHE A 156 -9.43 7.06 11.18
C PHE A 156 -10.94 7.30 11.31
N ASP A 157 -11.35 8.34 12.01
CA ASP A 157 -12.76 8.71 12.15
C ASP A 157 -13.32 9.15 10.78
N GLU A 158 -12.59 9.95 10.00
CA GLU A 158 -12.99 10.31 8.62
C GLU A 158 -13.17 9.07 7.72
N MET A 159 -12.28 8.08 7.84
CA MET A 159 -12.38 6.82 7.12
C MET A 159 -13.71 6.10 7.42
N VAL A 160 -14.07 6.02 8.71
CA VAL A 160 -15.31 5.40 9.18
C VAL A 160 -16.54 6.20 8.75
N ASP A 161 -16.53 7.51 8.91
CA ASP A 161 -17.65 8.41 8.57
C ASP A 161 -17.97 8.40 7.08
N ARG A 162 -16.95 8.21 6.23
CA ARG A 162 -17.12 8.04 4.78
C ARG A 162 -17.48 6.61 4.37
N GLY A 163 -17.67 5.72 5.34
CA GLY A 163 -18.06 4.33 5.14
C GLY A 163 -16.97 3.46 4.50
N THR A 164 -15.70 3.84 4.61
CA THR A 164 -14.58 2.95 4.26
C THR A 164 -14.29 2.07 5.47
N ILE A 165 -14.45 0.75 5.33
CA ILE A 165 -14.39 -0.17 6.46
C ILE A 165 -12.93 -0.41 6.88
N PRO A 166 -12.54 -0.11 8.13
CA PRO A 166 -11.24 -0.46 8.67
C PRO A 166 -11.05 -1.97 8.74
N ASP A 167 -9.86 -2.44 8.40
CA ASP A 167 -9.52 -3.86 8.42
C ASP A 167 -8.37 -4.14 9.41
N LEU A 168 -7.92 -5.40 9.46
CA LEU A 168 -6.78 -5.80 10.31
C LEU A 168 -5.50 -5.01 10.00
N SER A 169 -5.29 -4.59 8.75
CA SER A 169 -4.15 -3.77 8.36
C SER A 169 -4.26 -2.37 8.99
N THR A 170 -5.43 -1.73 8.89
CA THR A 170 -5.70 -0.44 9.52
C THR A 170 -5.40 -0.46 11.01
N PHE A 171 -5.91 -1.46 11.73
CA PHE A 171 -5.68 -1.56 13.18
C PHE A 171 -4.23 -1.90 13.53
N ARG A 172 -3.54 -2.71 12.72
CA ARG A 172 -2.12 -2.98 12.91
C ARG A 172 -1.27 -1.71 12.75
N ILE A 173 -1.64 -0.80 11.85
CA ILE A 173 -0.99 0.50 11.67
C ILE A 173 -1.22 1.39 12.88
N LEU A 174 -2.46 1.47 13.38
CA LEU A 174 -2.78 2.23 14.60
C LEU A 174 -1.97 1.72 15.80
N LEU A 175 -1.93 0.40 16.00
CA LEU A 175 -1.11 -0.21 17.05
C LEU A 175 0.37 0.15 16.90
N ALA A 176 0.95 -0.03 15.71
CA ALA A 176 2.35 0.31 15.45
C ALA A 176 2.62 1.79 15.73
N GLY A 177 1.76 2.67 15.24
CA GLY A 177 1.86 4.12 15.40
C GLY A 177 1.83 4.57 16.85
N TYR A 178 0.84 4.12 17.63
CA TYR A 178 0.77 4.45 19.05
C TYR A 178 1.92 3.84 19.86
N CYS A 179 2.33 2.62 19.52
CA CYS A 179 3.53 1.97 20.08
C CYS A 179 4.82 2.75 19.76
N LYS A 180 4.94 3.35 18.57
CA LYS A 180 6.05 4.25 18.19
C LYS A 180 6.06 5.51 19.03
N ALA A 181 4.89 6.14 19.17
CA ALA A 181 4.70 7.38 19.92
C ALA A 181 4.68 7.19 21.45
N ARG A 182 4.97 5.98 21.96
CA ARG A 182 4.89 5.58 23.38
C ARG A 182 3.52 5.84 24.02
N GLN A 183 2.45 5.90 23.21
CA GLN A 183 1.06 6.08 23.66
C GLN A 183 0.41 4.72 23.94
N PHE A 184 0.91 4.00 24.94
CA PHE A 184 0.51 2.61 25.19
C PHE A 184 -0.94 2.45 25.68
N ASP A 185 -1.52 3.47 26.31
CA ASP A 185 -2.92 3.43 26.70
C ASP A 185 -3.85 3.53 25.48
N GLU A 186 -3.49 4.31 24.45
CA GLU A 186 -4.19 4.30 23.17
C GLU A 186 -4.03 2.96 22.45
N ALA A 187 -2.83 2.36 22.47
CA ALA A 187 -2.63 1.02 21.93
C ALA A 187 -3.54 -0.04 22.59
N LYS A 188 -3.75 0.03 23.92
CA LYS A 188 -4.72 -0.85 24.62
C LYS A 188 -6.14 -0.58 24.13
N ARG A 189 -6.55 0.68 23.98
CA ARG A 189 -7.88 1.04 23.45
C ARG A 189 -8.12 0.47 22.06
N ILE A 190 -7.11 0.52 21.18
CA ILE A 190 -7.19 -0.08 19.85
C ILE A 190 -7.43 -1.60 19.93
N VAL A 191 -6.77 -2.32 20.84
CA VAL A 191 -7.03 -3.76 21.05
C VAL A 191 -8.48 -4.02 21.48
N PHE A 192 -9.03 -3.18 22.36
CA PHE A 192 -10.45 -3.28 22.73
C PHE A 192 -11.39 -3.02 21.54
N ASP A 193 -11.08 -2.04 20.69
CA ASP A 193 -11.89 -1.76 19.49
C ASP A 193 -11.81 -2.91 18.46
N MET A 194 -10.62 -3.50 18.26
CA MET A 194 -10.47 -4.69 17.43
C MET A 194 -11.34 -5.85 17.95
N ALA A 195 -11.38 -6.07 19.26
CA ALA A 195 -12.17 -7.14 19.87
C ALA A 195 -13.68 -6.86 19.80
N SER A 196 -14.12 -5.62 20.01
CA SER A 196 -15.54 -5.23 19.91
C SER A 196 -16.08 -5.44 18.49
N ARG A 197 -15.21 -5.31 17.48
CA ARG A 197 -15.50 -5.55 16.06
C ARG A 197 -15.31 -7.01 15.62
N GLY A 198 -14.94 -7.91 16.54
CA GLY A 198 -14.74 -9.33 16.25
C GLY A 198 -13.50 -9.65 15.40
N LEU A 199 -12.55 -8.71 15.29
CA LEU A 199 -11.31 -8.90 14.51
C LEU A 199 -10.28 -9.74 15.25
N ILE A 200 -10.35 -9.78 16.58
CA ILE A 200 -9.49 -10.61 17.45
C ILE A 200 -10.33 -11.24 18.56
N GLN A 201 -9.81 -12.34 19.12
CA GLN A 201 -10.34 -12.92 20.36
C GLN A 201 -9.56 -12.38 21.56
N ASN A 202 -10.25 -11.70 22.47
CA ASN A 202 -9.68 -11.34 23.77
C ASN A 202 -9.98 -12.45 24.77
N SER A 203 -8.93 -13.02 25.37
CA SER A 203 -9.06 -13.80 26.60
C SER A 203 -9.07 -12.83 27.78
N THR A 204 -9.89 -13.10 28.80
CA THR A 204 -9.98 -12.26 30.02
C THR A 204 -8.68 -12.25 30.85
N THR A 205 -7.73 -13.12 30.52
CA THR A 205 -6.47 -13.31 31.23
C THR A 205 -5.27 -12.63 30.58
N GLU A 206 -5.36 -12.21 29.31
CA GLU A 206 -4.26 -11.57 28.60
C GLU A 206 -4.32 -10.04 28.73
N ASP A 207 -3.19 -9.45 29.13
CA ASP A 207 -3.00 -8.00 29.11
C ASP A 207 -3.11 -7.47 27.66
N SER A 208 -3.93 -6.43 27.47
CA SER A 208 -4.22 -5.88 26.13
C SER A 208 -2.98 -5.34 25.43
N LEU A 209 -1.99 -4.82 26.19
CA LEU A 209 -0.75 -4.34 25.60
C LEU A 209 0.14 -5.49 25.13
N SER A 210 0.20 -6.57 25.90
CA SER A 210 0.86 -7.82 25.48
C SER A 210 0.23 -8.37 24.19
N LYS A 211 -1.10 -8.31 24.06
CA LYS A 211 -1.80 -8.66 22.81
C LYS A 211 -1.40 -7.76 21.65
N ALA A 212 -1.31 -6.43 21.87
CA ALA A 212 -0.84 -5.49 20.85
C ALA A 212 0.56 -5.87 20.33
N PHE A 213 1.50 -6.18 21.24
CA PHE A 213 2.84 -6.60 20.86
C PHE A 213 2.85 -7.89 20.04
N ILE A 214 2.02 -8.87 20.39
CA ILE A 214 1.85 -10.11 19.61
C ILE A 214 1.33 -9.80 18.19
N ILE A 215 0.35 -8.90 18.05
CA ILE A 215 -0.20 -8.48 16.74
C ILE A 215 0.87 -7.80 15.87
N LEU A 216 1.76 -7.01 16.49
CA LEU A 216 2.92 -6.43 15.81
C LEU A 216 4.03 -7.46 15.50
N GLY A 217 3.88 -8.68 16.03
CA GLY A 217 4.76 -9.83 15.84
C GLY A 217 6.00 -9.78 16.72
N PHE A 218 5.91 -9.12 17.88
CA PHE A 218 6.88 -9.24 18.95
C PHE A 218 6.64 -10.51 19.78
N ASN A 219 7.70 -11.03 20.38
CA ASN A 219 7.57 -12.08 21.38
C ASN A 219 7.11 -11.42 22.71
N PRO A 220 6.03 -11.91 23.36
CA PRO A 220 5.54 -11.32 24.62
C PRO A 220 6.55 -11.39 25.78
N LEU A 221 7.62 -12.20 25.66
CA LEU A 221 8.72 -12.23 26.62
C LEU A 221 9.83 -11.21 26.32
N SER A 222 9.91 -10.71 25.08
CA SER A 222 10.99 -9.81 24.64
C SER A 222 10.62 -8.34 24.71
N VAL A 223 9.35 -8.00 24.78
CA VAL A 223 8.88 -6.60 24.90
C VAL A 223 7.92 -6.53 26.08
N ARG A 224 8.33 -5.83 27.15
CA ARG A 224 7.51 -5.65 28.34
C ARG A 224 7.52 -4.22 28.81
N LEU A 225 6.37 -3.75 29.28
CA LEU A 225 6.25 -2.46 29.95
C LEU A 225 6.52 -2.64 31.44
N LYS A 226 7.54 -1.96 31.98
CA LYS A 226 7.89 -2.03 33.40
C LYS A 226 7.68 -0.68 34.08
N ARG A 227 7.26 -0.75 35.36
CA ARG A 227 7.25 0.40 36.25
C ARG A 227 8.64 0.65 36.77
N ASP A 228 9.02 1.92 36.74
CA ASP A 228 10.20 2.37 37.45
C ASP A 228 9.88 2.39 38.95
N ASN A 229 10.53 1.49 39.69
CA ASN A 229 10.41 1.37 41.14
C ASN A 229 11.73 1.73 41.84
N ASP A 230 12.74 2.20 41.09
CA ASP A 230 14.10 2.32 41.61
C ASP A 230 14.32 3.62 42.41
N LEU A 231 14.83 3.45 43.64
CA LEU A 231 15.17 4.54 44.58
C LEU A 231 16.57 5.14 44.31
N GLY A 232 17.29 4.67 43.29
CA GLY A 232 18.68 5.03 43.01
C GLY A 232 18.87 5.98 41.81
N PHE A 233 18.48 5.51 40.61
CA PHE A 233 18.49 6.30 39.37
C PHE A 233 17.23 5.97 38.56
N SER A 234 16.58 7.00 38.01
CA SER A 234 15.34 6.86 37.24
C SER A 234 15.61 6.22 35.87
N SER A 235 14.95 5.10 35.57
CA SER A 235 14.88 4.50 34.24
C SER A 235 13.65 4.96 33.45
N THR A 236 12.79 5.80 34.05
CA THR A 236 11.55 6.31 33.45
C THR A 236 11.78 6.98 32.09
N GLU A 237 11.13 6.44 31.06
CA GLU A 237 11.12 6.98 29.68
C GLU A 237 9.85 7.81 29.40
N PHE A 238 8.73 7.43 30.01
CA PHE A 238 7.43 8.10 29.87
C PHE A 238 6.54 7.83 31.08
N TYR A 239 5.40 8.53 31.14
CA TYR A 239 4.45 8.42 32.24
C TYR A 239 3.12 7.86 31.74
N ASP A 240 2.48 7.01 32.54
CA ASP A 240 1.08 6.65 32.29
C ASP A 240 0.11 7.77 32.71
N ASN A 241 -1.17 7.58 32.41
CA ASN A 241 -2.23 8.52 32.79
C ASN A 241 -2.38 8.73 34.31
N LEU A 242 -1.79 7.86 35.14
CA LEU A 242 -1.78 7.98 36.60
C LEU A 242 -0.50 8.67 37.11
N GLY A 243 0.42 9.05 36.22
CA GLY A 243 1.68 9.68 36.56
C GLY A 243 2.78 8.70 37.01
N ASN A 244 2.61 7.39 36.80
CA ASN A 244 3.66 6.42 37.11
C ASN A 244 4.74 6.44 36.02
N GLY A 245 6.00 6.47 36.43
CA GLY A 245 7.14 6.34 35.52
C GLY A 245 7.24 4.92 34.95
N LEU A 246 7.39 4.82 33.63
CA LEU A 246 7.43 3.58 32.88
C LEU A 246 8.62 3.56 31.92
N TYR A 247 9.11 2.36 31.63
CA TYR A 247 10.10 2.12 30.58
C TYR A 247 9.83 0.82 29.84
N LEU A 248 10.31 0.74 28.61
CA LEU A 248 10.19 -0.46 27.80
C LEU A 248 11.39 -1.40 28.03
N ASP A 249 11.14 -2.56 28.63
CA ASP A 249 12.14 -3.63 28.79
C ASP A 249 12.23 -4.44 27.50
N THR A 250 13.12 -4.01 26.59
CA THR A 250 13.35 -4.64 25.29
C THR A 250 14.66 -4.19 24.63
N ASP A 251 15.00 -4.80 23.51
CA ASP A 251 15.96 -4.24 22.54
C ASP A 251 15.27 -3.09 21.78
N LEU A 252 15.58 -1.85 22.17
CA LEU A 252 14.94 -0.66 21.61
C LEU A 252 15.20 -0.51 20.11
N ASP A 253 16.37 -0.90 19.63
CA ASP A 253 16.72 -0.79 18.20
C ASP A 253 15.86 -1.75 17.37
N GLU A 254 15.72 -3.00 17.81
CA GLU A 254 14.87 -3.98 17.13
C GLU A 254 13.39 -3.61 17.20
N TYR A 255 12.95 -3.11 18.36
CA TYR A 255 11.58 -2.60 18.52
C TYR A 255 11.28 -1.46 17.55
N GLU A 256 12.16 -0.45 17.49
CA GLU A 256 11.97 0.73 16.65
C GLU A 256 12.04 0.39 15.16
N LYS A 257 12.97 -0.50 14.76
CA LYS A 257 13.04 -1.01 13.39
C LYS A 257 11.76 -1.70 12.99
N ARG A 258 11.24 -2.59 13.84
CA ARG A 258 10.01 -3.36 13.57
C ARG A 258 8.79 -2.46 13.42
N VAL A 259 8.58 -1.55 14.37
CA VAL A 259 7.44 -0.63 14.33
C VAL A 259 7.53 0.32 13.14
N THR A 260 8.72 0.87 12.88
CA THR A 260 8.96 1.76 11.74
C THR A 260 8.74 1.02 10.41
N TRP A 261 9.21 -0.22 10.28
CA TRP A 261 8.97 -1.03 9.09
C TRP A 261 7.47 -1.27 8.82
N ILE A 262 6.66 -1.55 9.85
CA ILE A 262 5.20 -1.71 9.69
C ILE A 262 4.56 -0.44 9.11
N LEU A 263 4.97 0.72 9.62
CA LEU A 263 4.46 2.00 9.14
C LEU A 263 4.94 2.29 7.70
N GLU A 264 6.20 2.08 7.37
CA GLU A 264 6.72 2.34 6.02
C GLU A 264 6.13 1.38 4.97
N ASP A 265 5.97 0.10 5.30
CA ASP A 265 5.46 -0.93 4.39
C ASP A 265 4.02 -0.64 3.94
N CYS A 266 3.16 -0.11 4.81
CA CYS A 266 1.76 0.12 4.46
C CYS A 266 1.49 1.37 3.60
N MET A 267 2.46 2.30 3.45
CA MET A 267 2.29 3.50 2.62
C MET A 267 2.29 3.16 1.13
N VAL A 268 3.17 2.24 0.72
CA VAL A 268 3.22 1.67 -0.63
C VAL A 268 3.54 0.18 -0.45
N PRO A 269 2.52 -0.67 -0.28
CA PRO A 269 2.69 -2.09 0.03
C PRO A 269 3.61 -2.80 -0.97
N ASP A 270 4.59 -3.55 -0.44
CA ASP A 270 5.34 -4.51 -1.24
C ASP A 270 4.50 -5.77 -1.45
N TYR A 271 3.66 -5.73 -2.47
CA TYR A 271 2.81 -6.85 -2.87
C TYR A 271 3.60 -8.15 -3.15
N ASN A 272 4.87 -8.06 -3.57
CA ASN A 272 5.70 -9.25 -3.78
C ASN A 272 6.03 -9.94 -2.45
N SER A 273 6.40 -9.17 -1.43
CA SER A 273 6.66 -9.68 -0.08
C SER A 273 5.39 -10.28 0.55
N LEU A 274 4.25 -9.59 0.42
CA LEU A 274 2.96 -10.06 0.93
C LEU A 274 2.52 -11.38 0.27
N MET A 275 2.62 -11.43 -1.06
CA MET A 275 2.28 -12.64 -1.81
C MET A 275 3.23 -13.81 -1.48
N MET A 276 4.52 -13.55 -1.26
CA MET A 276 5.45 -14.58 -0.79
C MET A 276 5.03 -15.18 0.54
N LYS A 277 4.59 -14.33 1.47
CA LYS A 277 4.08 -14.78 2.76
C LYS A 277 2.81 -15.63 2.61
N GLU A 278 1.85 -15.23 1.78
CA GLU A 278 0.65 -16.04 1.53
C GLU A 278 1.01 -17.38 0.88
N CYS A 279 1.96 -17.37 -0.06
CA CYS A 279 2.50 -18.59 -0.68
C CYS A 279 3.17 -19.50 0.35
N THR A 280 4.04 -18.99 1.23
CA THR A 280 4.68 -19.85 2.26
C THR A 280 3.66 -20.44 3.24
N LEU A 281 2.57 -19.72 3.52
CA LEU A 281 1.45 -20.18 4.36
C LEU A 281 0.48 -21.13 3.65
N GLY A 282 0.61 -21.34 2.33
CA GLY A 282 -0.31 -22.20 1.57
C GLY A 282 -1.65 -21.56 1.24
N ASN A 283 -1.83 -20.26 1.48
CA ASN A 283 -3.09 -19.56 1.24
C ASN A 283 -3.19 -19.07 -0.21
N LEU A 284 -3.49 -19.99 -1.13
CA LEU A 284 -3.63 -19.71 -2.57
C LEU A 284 -4.70 -18.66 -2.88
N LYS A 285 -5.83 -18.68 -2.15
CA LYS A 285 -6.91 -17.69 -2.34
C LYS A 285 -6.44 -16.30 -1.96
N GLY A 286 -5.74 -16.17 -0.83
CA GLY A 286 -5.10 -14.91 -0.40
C GLY A 286 -4.10 -14.40 -1.44
N ALA A 287 -3.21 -15.27 -1.92
CA ALA A 287 -2.23 -14.93 -2.93
C ALA A 287 -2.88 -14.43 -4.24
N LEU A 288 -3.95 -15.07 -4.73
CA LEU A 288 -4.67 -14.64 -5.93
C LEU A 288 -5.38 -13.28 -5.75
N MET A 289 -5.98 -13.04 -4.58
CA MET A 289 -6.57 -11.73 -4.28
C MET A 289 -5.51 -10.63 -4.26
N LEU A 290 -4.31 -10.90 -3.74
CA LEU A 290 -3.19 -9.96 -3.76
C LEU A 290 -2.68 -9.67 -5.18
N VAL A 291 -2.74 -10.63 -6.10
CA VAL A 291 -2.36 -10.39 -7.51
C VAL A 291 -3.33 -9.42 -8.17
N ASP A 292 -4.64 -9.59 -7.99
CA ASP A 292 -5.63 -8.67 -8.56
C ASP A 292 -5.44 -7.25 -8.00
N GLU A 293 -5.29 -7.14 -6.68
CA GLU A 293 -5.05 -5.87 -6.00
C GLU A 293 -3.77 -5.20 -6.52
N MET A 294 -2.64 -5.93 -6.52
CA MET A 294 -1.36 -5.42 -7.00
C MET A 294 -1.43 -4.86 -8.43
N VAL A 295 -2.13 -5.55 -9.35
CA VAL A 295 -2.30 -5.08 -10.74
C VAL A 295 -3.10 -3.77 -10.78
N ARG A 296 -4.19 -3.65 -10.00
CA ARG A 296 -4.97 -2.41 -9.90
C ARG A 296 -4.12 -1.24 -9.41
N TRP A 297 -3.27 -1.48 -8.42
CA TRP A 297 -2.34 -0.49 -7.86
C TRP A 297 -1.10 -0.22 -8.73
N GLY A 298 -1.04 -0.80 -9.94
CA GLY A 298 0.05 -0.57 -10.88
C GLY A 298 1.39 -1.17 -10.45
N ALA A 299 1.41 -2.00 -9.40
CA ALA A 299 2.63 -2.60 -8.88
C ALA A 299 3.11 -3.73 -9.81
N ARG A 300 4.43 -3.99 -9.78
CA ARG A 300 5.06 -5.00 -10.63
C ARG A 300 5.11 -6.35 -9.94
N LEU A 301 4.59 -7.37 -10.63
CA LEU A 301 4.78 -8.77 -10.28
C LEU A 301 6.14 -9.28 -10.79
N VAL A 302 6.91 -9.94 -9.93
CA VAL A 302 8.09 -10.70 -10.37
C VAL A 302 7.66 -12.11 -10.81
N ILE A 303 8.07 -12.52 -12.02
CA ILE A 303 7.70 -13.80 -12.67
C ILE A 303 7.91 -15.04 -11.77
N PHE A 304 8.89 -14.99 -10.88
CA PHE A 304 9.17 -16.07 -9.92
C PHE A 304 7.92 -16.47 -9.10
N TYR A 305 7.05 -15.52 -8.76
CA TYR A 305 5.87 -15.79 -7.94
C TYR A 305 4.71 -16.42 -8.73
N LEU A 306 4.65 -16.18 -10.05
CA LEU A 306 3.75 -16.91 -10.95
C LEU A 306 4.14 -18.38 -11.06
N LEU A 307 5.45 -18.69 -10.98
CA LEU A 307 5.93 -20.08 -10.95
C LEU A 307 5.54 -20.77 -9.63
N CYS A 308 5.66 -20.09 -8.48
CA CYS A 308 5.18 -20.62 -7.20
C CYS A 308 3.67 -20.90 -7.19
N LEU A 309 2.86 -20.09 -7.89
CA LEU A 309 1.43 -20.32 -8.06
C LEU A 309 1.18 -21.51 -9.01
N ASN A 310 1.89 -21.60 -10.14
CA ASN A 310 1.73 -22.67 -11.12
C ASN A 310 2.16 -24.05 -10.60
N GLU A 311 3.28 -24.15 -9.87
CA GLU A 311 3.75 -25.42 -9.30
C GLU A 311 2.76 -26.01 -8.29
N ARG A 312 1.96 -25.17 -7.62
CA ARG A 312 0.95 -25.62 -6.66
C ARG A 312 -0.42 -25.89 -7.26
N VAL A 313 -0.80 -25.18 -8.33
CA VAL A 313 -2.03 -25.45 -9.09
C VAL A 313 -1.93 -26.76 -9.87
N LEU A 314 -0.75 -27.11 -10.39
CA LEU A 314 -0.50 -28.38 -11.10
C LEU A 314 -0.30 -29.59 -10.16
N CYS A 315 -0.13 -29.37 -8.85
CA CYS A 315 0.01 -30.43 -7.86
C CYS A 315 -1.30 -30.78 -7.12
N ILE A 316 -2.46 -30.26 -7.55
CA ILE A 316 -3.76 -30.74 -7.07
C ILE A 316 -4.06 -32.03 -7.87
N PRO A 317 -4.01 -33.23 -7.26
CA PRO A 317 -4.52 -34.41 -7.96
C PRO A 317 -6.01 -34.18 -8.21
N PHE A 318 -6.40 -34.22 -9.48
CA PHE A 318 -7.80 -34.36 -9.86
C PHE A 318 -8.28 -35.72 -9.33
N THR A 319 -8.81 -35.76 -8.11
CA THR A 319 -9.63 -36.88 -7.66
C THR A 319 -11.05 -36.61 -8.17
N TYR A 320 -11.40 -37.30 -9.26
CA TYR A 320 -12.78 -37.44 -9.74
C TYR A 320 -13.62 -38.27 -8.78
#